data_AF-A0A2W0API6-F1
#
_entry.id   AF-A0A2W0API6-F1
#
_cell.length_a   1.000
_cell.length_b   1.000
_cell.length_c   1.000
_cell.angle_alpha   90.00
_cell.angle_beta   90.00
_cell.angle_gamma   90.00
#
_symmetry.space_group_name_H-M   'P 1'
#
loop_
_entity.id
_entity.type
_entity.pdbx_description
1 polymer ?
#
loop_
_entity_poly.entity_id
_entity_poly.type
_entity_poly.pdbx_seq_one_letter_code
_entity_poly.pdbx_strand_id
1 'polypeptide(L)'
;MGTSTGALPAIVRGREIKKLNALAAAACGGLPAALFLLIFPTTPARWLLGFLFGLIWANWFEYAYHRYLLHWPGTFFAKEHLRHHMSVNTPSEAEHLNLGGSPMWVVLLFVINGGPLVILDRLLHLAVVSGLFAAFAVYFIVVEEVHWRLHLGEWLPAICDPARAYHLAHHERPNSRYNIFLPLWDVLLGSTKD
;
A
#
# COMPACT_ATOMS: atom_id res chain seq x y z
N MET A 1 24.20 24.41 -9.54
CA MET A 1 22.81 23.93 -9.65
C MET A 1 22.64 23.37 -11.04
N GLY A 2 22.89 22.06 -11.21
CA GLY A 2 22.72 21.38 -12.49
C GLY A 2 21.25 21.07 -12.70
N THR A 3 20.69 21.49 -13.83
CA THR A 3 19.30 21.18 -14.21
C THR A 3 19.14 19.68 -14.41
N SER A 4 18.24 19.10 -13.62
CA SER A 4 17.88 17.68 -13.52
C SER A 4 17.16 17.17 -14.78
N THR A 5 17.85 17.09 -15.92
CA THR A 5 17.24 16.68 -17.20
C THR A 5 16.57 15.30 -17.16
N GLY A 6 16.98 14.41 -16.23
CA GLY A 6 16.36 13.10 -16.02
C GLY A 6 15.16 13.05 -15.05
N ALA A 7 14.95 14.07 -14.21
CA ALA A 7 13.93 13.99 -13.14
C ALA A 7 12.50 14.21 -13.64
N LEU A 8 12.30 15.05 -14.65
CA LEU A 8 10.98 15.32 -15.21
C LEU A 8 10.36 14.09 -15.89
N PRO A 9 11.07 13.36 -16.78
CA PRO A 9 10.57 12.10 -17.32
C PRO A 9 10.21 11.07 -16.24
N ALA A 10 11.06 10.95 -15.21
CA ALA A 10 10.87 10.03 -14.09
C ALA A 10 9.57 10.33 -13.31
N ILE A 11 9.32 11.60 -13.00
CA ILE A 11 8.10 12.04 -12.32
C ILE A 11 6.86 11.75 -13.17
N VAL A 12 6.91 12.05 -14.47
CA VAL A 12 5.76 11.80 -15.37
C VAL A 12 5.43 10.31 -15.40
N ARG A 13 6.44 9.46 -15.58
CA ARG A 13 6.27 8.01 -15.62
C ARG A 13 5.76 7.44 -14.30
N GLY A 14 6.36 7.83 -13.18
CA GLY A 14 5.93 7.38 -11.85
C GLY A 14 4.49 7.78 -11.53
N ARG A 15 4.08 9.00 -11.91
CA ARG A 15 2.68 9.44 -11.77
C ARG A 15 1.72 8.64 -12.65
N GLU A 16 2.12 8.29 -13.86
CA GLU A 16 1.29 7.46 -14.75
C GLU A 16 1.07 6.07 -14.14
N ILE A 17 2.13 5.39 -13.71
CA ILE A 17 2.04 4.08 -13.05
C ILE A 17 1.17 4.18 -11.79
N LYS A 18 1.38 5.20 -10.96
CA LYS A 18 0.57 5.45 -9.76
C LYS A 18 -0.92 5.61 -10.07
N LYS A 19 -1.25 6.35 -11.12
CA LYS A 19 -2.65 6.52 -11.56
C LYS A 19 -3.24 5.19 -12.01
N LEU A 20 -2.50 4.41 -12.79
CA LEU A 20 -2.95 3.09 -13.25
C LEU A 20 -3.11 2.11 -12.08
N ASN A 21 -2.22 2.13 -11.11
CA ASN A 21 -2.32 1.34 -9.88
C ASN A 21 -3.55 1.74 -9.06
N ALA A 22 -3.81 3.05 -8.90
CA ALA A 22 -4.99 3.54 -8.20
C ALA A 22 -6.29 3.13 -8.92
N LEU A 23 -6.33 3.19 -10.26
CA LEU A 23 -7.46 2.70 -11.05
C LEU A 23 -7.66 1.19 -10.89
N ALA A 24 -6.58 0.41 -10.92
CA ALA A 24 -6.64 -1.03 -10.69
C ALA A 24 -7.14 -1.35 -9.28
N ALA A 25 -6.65 -0.67 -8.24
CA ALA A 25 -7.12 -0.84 -6.87
C ALA A 25 -8.60 -0.45 -6.72
N ALA A 26 -9.02 0.67 -7.33
CA ALA A 26 -10.41 1.10 -7.32
C ALA A 26 -11.32 0.09 -8.03
N ALA A 27 -10.89 -0.49 -9.15
CA ALA A 27 -11.64 -1.53 -9.84
C ALA A 27 -11.68 -2.84 -9.03
N CYS A 28 -10.53 -3.30 -8.53
CA CYS A 28 -10.41 -4.56 -7.79
C CYS A 28 -11.02 -4.53 -6.39
N GLY A 29 -11.16 -3.36 -5.76
CA GLY A 29 -11.89 -3.22 -4.50
C GLY A 29 -13.33 -2.78 -4.69
N GLY A 30 -13.56 -1.76 -5.51
CA GLY A 30 -14.87 -1.15 -5.71
C GLY A 30 -15.86 -2.06 -6.42
N LEU A 31 -15.45 -2.73 -7.51
CA LEU A 31 -16.37 -3.62 -8.24
C LEU A 31 -16.78 -4.82 -7.38
N PRO A 32 -15.87 -5.55 -6.71
CA PRO A 32 -16.27 -6.61 -5.79
C PRO A 32 -17.07 -6.09 -4.59
N ALA A 33 -16.71 -4.95 -4.01
CA ALA A 33 -17.48 -4.37 -2.90
C ALA A 33 -18.93 -4.08 -3.29
N ALA A 34 -19.15 -3.50 -4.48
CA ALA A 34 -20.48 -3.26 -5.03
C ALA A 34 -21.22 -4.57 -5.35
N LEU A 35 -20.54 -5.52 -6.00
CA LEU A 35 -21.12 -6.82 -6.32
C LEU A 35 -21.56 -7.58 -5.06
N PHE A 36 -20.74 -7.57 -4.01
CA PHE A 36 -21.08 -8.21 -2.74
C PHE A 36 -22.25 -7.54 -2.03
N LEU A 37 -22.44 -6.21 -2.16
CA LEU A 37 -23.65 -5.54 -1.64
C LEU A 37 -24.92 -6.05 -2.33
N LEU A 38 -24.84 -6.35 -3.63
CA LEU A 38 -25.97 -6.84 -4.41
C LEU A 38 -26.28 -8.32 -4.15
N ILE A 39 -25.25 -9.16 -4.01
CA ILE A 39 -25.42 -10.62 -3.88
C ILE A 39 -25.57 -11.06 -2.42
N PHE A 40 -24.91 -10.38 -1.49
CA PHE A 40 -24.90 -10.72 -0.06
C PHE A 40 -25.36 -9.52 0.76
N PRO A 41 -26.67 -9.40 1.04
CA PRO A 41 -27.21 -8.27 1.80
C PRO A 41 -26.46 -8.08 3.12
N THR A 42 -25.90 -6.90 3.32
CA THR A 42 -25.21 -6.50 4.55
C THR A 42 -25.92 -5.29 5.15
N THR A 43 -25.95 -5.22 6.48
CA THR A 43 -26.47 -4.04 7.17
C THR A 43 -25.41 -2.93 7.17
N PRO A 44 -25.78 -1.65 7.30
CA PRO A 44 -24.80 -0.57 7.41
C PRO A 44 -23.77 -0.80 8.52
N ALA A 45 -24.19 -1.38 9.65
CA ALA A 45 -23.30 -1.73 10.75
C ALA A 45 -22.27 -2.81 10.37
N ARG A 46 -22.69 -3.89 9.70
CA ARG A 46 -21.78 -4.95 9.23
C ARG A 46 -20.83 -4.44 8.15
N TRP A 47 -21.33 -3.61 7.24
CA TRP A 47 -20.49 -2.95 6.25
C TRP A 47 -19.42 -2.08 6.92
N LEU A 48 -19.80 -1.24 7.89
CA LEU A 48 -18.87 -0.39 8.63
C LEU A 48 -17.84 -1.21 9.42
N LEU A 49 -18.27 -2.28 10.09
CA LEU A 49 -17.36 -3.20 10.77
C LEU A 49 -16.36 -3.82 9.80
N GLY A 50 -16.83 -4.26 8.63
CA GLY A 50 -15.96 -4.76 7.56
C GLY A 50 -14.97 -3.73 7.06
N PHE A 51 -15.40 -2.47 6.93
CA PHE A 51 -14.54 -1.38 6.52
C PHE A 51 -13.45 -1.09 7.57
N LEU A 52 -13.83 -0.94 8.84
CA LEU A 52 -12.87 -0.68 9.92
C LEU A 52 -11.87 -1.84 10.09
N PHE A 53 -12.37 -3.09 10.08
CA PHE A 53 -11.51 -4.26 10.11
C PHE A 53 -10.60 -4.32 8.87
N GLY A 54 -11.13 -3.98 7.69
CA GLY A 54 -10.39 -3.93 6.45
C GLY A 54 -9.24 -2.92 6.48
N LEU A 55 -9.38 -1.77 7.16
CA LEU A 55 -8.28 -0.81 7.35
C LEU A 55 -7.17 -1.39 8.22
N ILE A 56 -7.52 -2.04 9.33
CA ILE A 56 -6.55 -2.70 10.21
C ILE A 56 -5.83 -3.82 9.46
N TRP A 57 -6.59 -4.63 8.71
CA TRP A 57 -6.05 -5.69 7.88
C TRP A 57 -5.15 -5.16 6.76
N ALA A 58 -5.53 -4.07 6.09
CA ALA A 58 -4.72 -3.46 5.04
C ALA A 58 -3.39 -2.94 5.59
N ASN A 59 -3.41 -2.31 6.77
CA ASN A 59 -2.21 -1.87 7.47
C ASN A 59 -1.32 -3.05 7.91
N TRP A 60 -1.92 -4.18 8.31
CA TRP A 60 -1.18 -5.43 8.56
C TRP A 60 -0.55 -5.97 7.29
N PHE A 61 -1.33 -6.03 6.23
CA PHE A 61 -0.88 -6.52 4.94
C PHE A 61 0.28 -5.69 4.40
N GLU A 62 0.21 -4.36 4.49
CA GLU A 62 1.33 -3.46 4.15
C GLU A 62 2.60 -3.84 4.91
N TYR A 63 2.50 -3.98 6.24
CA TYR A 63 3.62 -4.38 7.07
C TYR A 63 4.19 -5.73 6.65
N ALA A 64 3.34 -6.74 6.50
CA ALA A 64 3.76 -8.11 6.20
C ALA A 64 4.35 -8.22 4.79
N TYR A 65 3.73 -7.53 3.82
CA TYR A 65 4.22 -7.43 2.45
C TYR A 65 5.60 -6.77 2.43
N HIS A 66 5.76 -5.64 3.13
CA HIS A 66 7.04 -4.93 3.16
C HIS A 66 8.12 -5.76 3.86
N ARG A 67 7.84 -6.30 5.05
CA ARG A 67 8.82 -7.07 5.83
C ARG A 67 9.18 -8.41 5.20
N TYR A 68 8.19 -9.19 4.77
CA TYR A 68 8.39 -10.60 4.41
C TYR A 68 8.42 -10.86 2.91
N LEU A 69 7.96 -9.92 2.07
CA LEU A 69 8.00 -10.10 0.62
C LEU A 69 8.99 -9.14 -0.05
N LEU A 70 8.93 -7.85 0.29
CA LEU A 70 9.84 -6.85 -0.27
C LEU A 70 11.26 -6.97 0.30
N HIS A 71 11.44 -7.43 1.53
CA HIS A 71 12.76 -7.65 2.13
C HIS A 71 13.21 -9.12 2.10
N TRP A 72 12.52 -10.00 1.36
CA TRP A 72 12.95 -11.39 1.18
C TRP A 72 13.93 -11.53 -0.01
N PRO A 73 15.23 -11.82 0.23
CA PRO A 73 16.23 -11.82 -0.83
C PRO A 73 15.92 -12.82 -1.95
N GLY A 74 16.17 -12.40 -3.20
CA GLY A 74 16.06 -13.27 -4.38
C GLY A 74 14.69 -13.28 -5.06
N THR A 75 13.66 -12.66 -4.49
CA THR A 75 12.35 -12.52 -5.15
C THR A 75 12.33 -11.35 -6.14
N PHE A 76 11.34 -11.34 -7.04
CA PHE A 76 11.08 -10.19 -7.92
C PHE A 76 10.80 -8.92 -7.10
N PHE A 77 9.93 -9.03 -6.10
CA PHE A 77 9.56 -7.92 -5.23
C PHE A 77 10.74 -7.33 -4.47
N ALA A 78 11.66 -8.16 -3.99
CA ALA A 78 12.86 -7.67 -3.32
C ALA A 78 13.85 -6.97 -4.25
N LYS A 79 13.92 -7.36 -5.53
CA LYS A 79 14.74 -6.65 -6.52
C LYS A 79 14.16 -5.28 -6.82
N GLU A 80 12.85 -5.16 -7.03
CA GLU A 80 12.22 -3.87 -7.27
C GLU A 80 12.28 -2.97 -6.02
N HIS A 81 12.10 -3.54 -4.83
CA HIS A 81 12.25 -2.81 -3.57
C HIS A 81 13.68 -2.34 -3.33
N LEU A 82 14.68 -3.17 -3.66
CA LEU A 82 16.07 -2.74 -3.61
C LEU A 82 16.34 -1.59 -4.58
N ARG A 83 15.78 -1.61 -5.80
CA ARG A 83 15.89 -0.47 -6.73
C ARG A 83 15.27 0.80 -6.15
N HIS A 84 14.13 0.68 -5.49
CA HIS A 84 13.52 1.78 -4.75
C HIS A 84 14.49 2.38 -3.72
N HIS A 85 15.03 1.55 -2.82
CA HIS A 85 16.05 1.95 -1.82
C HIS A 85 17.27 2.63 -2.47
N MET A 86 17.82 2.04 -3.53
CA MET A 86 19.01 2.55 -4.22
C MET A 86 18.75 3.85 -5.01
N SER A 87 17.50 4.14 -5.32
CA SER A 87 17.11 5.30 -6.12
C SER A 87 16.81 6.55 -5.28
N VAL A 88 16.77 6.43 -3.95
CA VAL A 88 16.47 7.57 -3.06
C VAL A 88 17.47 8.71 -3.28
N ASN A 89 16.96 9.95 -3.40
CA ASN A 89 17.71 11.16 -3.72
C ASN A 89 18.40 11.16 -5.10
N THR A 90 18.02 10.26 -6.01
CA THR A 90 18.50 10.26 -7.40
C THR A 90 17.45 10.84 -8.35
N PRO A 91 17.84 11.33 -9.55
CA PRO A 91 16.87 11.81 -10.55
C PRO A 91 15.82 10.76 -10.99
N SER A 92 16.08 9.47 -10.79
CA SER A 92 15.16 8.38 -11.17
C SER A 92 14.29 7.88 -10.01
N GLU A 93 14.39 8.46 -8.81
CA GLU A 93 13.65 8.03 -7.61
C GLU A 93 12.16 7.81 -7.89
N ALA A 94 11.54 8.79 -8.55
CA ALA A 94 10.11 8.81 -8.84
C ALA A 94 9.62 7.61 -9.68
N GLU A 95 10.48 6.97 -10.48
CA GLU A 95 10.11 5.78 -11.28
C GLU A 95 9.97 4.52 -10.43
N HIS A 96 10.52 4.54 -9.22
CA HIS A 96 10.64 3.36 -8.37
C HIS A 96 9.86 3.50 -7.05
N LEU A 97 8.96 4.50 -6.93
CA LEU A 97 8.15 4.72 -5.73
C LEU A 97 6.89 3.84 -5.66
N ASN A 98 6.42 3.29 -6.78
CA ASN A 98 5.11 2.65 -6.83
C ASN A 98 5.06 1.30 -6.10
N LEU A 99 4.08 1.15 -5.22
CA LEU A 99 3.75 -0.11 -4.56
C LEU A 99 3.22 -1.11 -5.60
N GLY A 100 4.05 -2.09 -5.94
CA GLY A 100 3.71 -3.14 -6.89
C GLY A 100 4.19 -2.90 -8.32
N GLY A 101 4.73 -1.73 -8.68
CA GLY A 101 5.41 -1.47 -9.97
C GLY A 101 4.59 -1.68 -11.26
N SER A 102 3.37 -2.23 -11.20
CA SER A 102 2.47 -2.46 -12.32
C SER A 102 1.04 -2.74 -11.83
N PRO A 103 0.01 -2.29 -12.56
CA PRO A 103 -1.39 -2.59 -12.27
C PRO A 103 -1.71 -4.08 -12.15
N MET A 104 -1.00 -4.93 -12.90
CA MET A 104 -1.19 -6.38 -12.84
C MET A 104 -0.85 -6.95 -11.46
N TRP A 105 0.19 -6.42 -10.81
CA TRP A 105 0.55 -6.83 -9.46
C TRP A 105 -0.48 -6.35 -8.45
N VAL A 106 -1.05 -5.16 -8.63
CA VAL A 106 -2.18 -4.69 -7.80
C VAL A 106 -3.35 -5.68 -7.89
N VAL A 107 -3.75 -6.08 -9.10
CA VAL A 107 -4.80 -7.09 -9.30
C VAL A 107 -4.47 -8.38 -8.53
N LEU A 108 -3.24 -8.88 -8.67
CA LEU A 108 -2.84 -10.12 -8.01
C LEU A 108 -2.85 -9.99 -6.47
N LEU A 109 -2.42 -8.85 -5.93
CA LEU A 109 -2.47 -8.59 -4.48
C LEU A 109 -3.92 -8.64 -3.97
N PHE A 110 -4.88 -8.05 -4.70
CA PHE A 110 -6.30 -8.13 -4.34
C PHE A 110 -6.84 -9.56 -4.40
N VAL A 111 -6.42 -10.36 -5.37
CA VAL A 111 -6.84 -11.76 -5.47
C VAL A 111 -6.28 -12.60 -4.31
N ILE A 112 -4.97 -12.51 -4.08
CA ILE A 112 -4.28 -13.31 -3.05
C ILE A 112 -4.74 -12.89 -1.64
N ASN A 113 -4.92 -11.59 -1.41
CA ASN A 113 -5.34 -11.07 -0.11
C ASN A 113 -6.85 -11.21 0.12
N GLY A 114 -7.65 -10.86 -0.89
CA GLY A 114 -9.11 -10.83 -0.81
C GLY A 114 -9.74 -12.21 -0.87
N GLY A 115 -9.23 -13.12 -1.69
CA GLY A 115 -9.79 -14.46 -1.89
C GLY A 115 -9.98 -15.26 -0.58
N PRO A 116 -8.93 -15.42 0.26
CA PRO A 116 -9.06 -16.08 1.55
C PRO A 116 -10.08 -15.41 2.47
N LEU A 117 -10.17 -14.08 2.46
CA LEU A 117 -11.11 -13.33 3.30
C LEU A 117 -12.56 -13.48 2.81
N VAL A 118 -12.79 -13.56 1.50
CA VAL A 118 -14.10 -13.93 0.94
C VAL A 118 -14.49 -15.32 1.46
N ILE A 119 -13.59 -16.30 1.35
CA ILE A 119 -13.88 -17.67 1.82
C ILE A 119 -14.24 -17.68 3.30
N LEU A 120 -13.45 -17.02 4.15
CA LEU A 120 -13.73 -16.93 5.59
C LEU A 120 -15.05 -16.20 5.89
N ASP A 121 -15.31 -15.07 5.24
CA ASP A 121 -16.58 -14.33 5.39
C ASP A 121 -17.79 -15.21 5.07
N ARG A 122 -17.68 -16.02 4.01
CA ARG A 122 -18.75 -16.93 3.59
C ARG A 122 -18.92 -18.10 4.54
N LEU A 123 -17.84 -18.75 4.97
CA LEU A 123 -17.88 -19.88 5.90
C LEU A 123 -18.42 -19.48 7.27
N LEU A 124 -18.11 -18.26 7.73
CA LEU A 124 -18.52 -17.75 9.04
C LEU A 124 -19.78 -16.88 8.98
N HIS A 125 -20.38 -16.71 7.80
CA HIS A 125 -21.58 -15.91 7.56
C HIS A 125 -21.48 -14.46 8.09
N LEU A 126 -20.30 -13.84 8.00
CA LEU A 126 -20.04 -12.53 8.60
C LEU A 126 -20.72 -11.39 7.82
N ALA A 127 -20.79 -11.50 6.50
CA ALA A 127 -21.36 -10.48 5.61
C ALA A 127 -20.69 -9.10 5.75
N VAL A 128 -19.36 -9.08 5.91
CA VAL A 128 -18.52 -7.88 6.07
C VAL A 128 -17.59 -7.65 4.87
N VAL A 129 -17.50 -8.62 3.96
CA VAL A 129 -16.55 -8.60 2.83
C VAL A 129 -16.67 -7.37 1.91
N SER A 130 -17.87 -6.81 1.74
CA SER A 130 -18.04 -5.58 0.95
C SER A 130 -17.27 -4.39 1.54
N GLY A 131 -17.44 -4.15 2.85
CA GLY A 131 -16.72 -3.09 3.55
C GLY A 131 -15.22 -3.33 3.53
N LEU A 132 -14.80 -4.59 3.66
CA LEU A 132 -13.40 -4.99 3.64
C LEU A 132 -12.71 -4.65 2.32
N PHE A 133 -13.32 -5.00 1.18
CA PHE A 133 -12.76 -4.68 -0.14
C PHE A 133 -12.70 -3.18 -0.40
N ALA A 134 -13.72 -2.44 0.04
CA ALA A 134 -13.72 -0.98 -0.05
C ALA A 134 -12.57 -0.37 0.78
N ALA A 135 -12.38 -0.83 2.01
CA ALA A 135 -11.30 -0.39 2.87
C ALA A 135 -9.91 -0.71 2.30
N PHE A 136 -9.71 -1.93 1.76
CA PHE A 136 -8.43 -2.32 1.19
C PHE A 136 -8.05 -1.45 -0.02
N ALA A 137 -9.02 -1.09 -0.88
CA ALA A 137 -8.77 -0.16 -1.99
C ALA A 137 -8.47 1.26 -1.54
N VAL A 138 -9.26 1.81 -0.61
CA VAL A 138 -8.99 3.13 -0.04
C VAL A 138 -7.59 3.15 0.58
N TYR A 139 -7.27 2.14 1.38
CA TYR A 139 -5.98 2.04 2.05
C TYR A 139 -4.84 1.97 1.04
N PHE A 140 -4.92 1.09 0.02
CA PHE A 140 -3.90 0.96 -1.02
C PHE A 140 -3.62 2.29 -1.73
N ILE A 141 -4.67 3.00 -2.15
CA ILE A 141 -4.54 4.29 -2.84
C ILE A 141 -3.90 5.32 -1.90
N VAL A 142 -4.33 5.36 -0.64
CA VAL A 142 -3.80 6.30 0.36
C VAL A 142 -2.34 6.01 0.66
N VAL A 143 -1.94 4.75 0.88
CA VAL A 143 -0.55 4.41 1.18
C VAL A 143 0.36 4.73 -0.01
N GLU A 144 -0.06 4.46 -1.24
CA GLU A 144 0.74 4.80 -2.42
C GLU A 144 0.86 6.32 -2.62
N GLU A 145 -0.21 7.09 -2.34
CA GLU A 145 -0.17 8.56 -2.33
C GLU A 145 0.76 9.09 -1.24
N VAL A 146 0.63 8.60 -0.02
CA VAL A 146 1.44 9.06 1.11
C VAL A 146 2.89 8.70 0.85
N HIS A 147 3.22 7.46 0.51
CA HIS A 147 4.57 7.00 0.18
C HIS A 147 5.24 7.90 -0.86
N TRP A 148 4.53 8.18 -1.97
CA TRP A 148 5.00 9.11 -3.00
C TRP A 148 5.38 10.49 -2.43
N ARG A 149 4.50 11.07 -1.61
CA ARG A 149 4.72 12.39 -1.02
C ARG A 149 5.83 12.40 0.04
N LEU A 150 5.99 11.31 0.80
CA LEU A 150 7.08 11.15 1.77
C LEU A 150 8.46 11.18 1.09
N HIS A 151 8.56 10.65 -0.12
CA HIS A 151 9.79 10.67 -0.90
C HIS A 151 10.03 12.00 -1.60
N LEU A 152 9.05 12.50 -2.36
CA LEU A 152 9.27 13.68 -3.22
C LEU A 152 9.18 15.04 -2.48
N GLY A 153 9.13 15.04 -1.15
CA GLY A 153 8.99 16.31 -0.41
C GLY A 153 7.65 17.00 -0.62
N GLU A 154 6.65 16.34 -1.21
CA GLU A 154 5.36 16.95 -1.48
C GLU A 154 4.56 17.16 -0.19
N TRP A 155 3.64 18.12 -0.22
CA TRP A 155 2.83 18.50 0.94
C TRP A 155 2.03 17.32 1.49
N LEU A 156 2.07 17.14 2.81
CA LEU A 156 1.20 16.24 3.57
C LEU A 156 0.57 17.03 4.72
N PRO A 157 -0.60 16.59 5.24
CA PRO A 157 -1.14 17.14 6.49
C PRO A 157 -0.13 17.00 7.63
N ALA A 158 -0.07 17.97 8.55
CA ALA A 158 0.92 18.00 9.64
C ALA A 158 0.92 16.74 10.53
N ILE A 159 -0.24 16.07 10.66
CA ILE A 159 -0.34 14.79 11.38
C ILE A 159 0.51 13.67 10.76
N CYS A 160 0.88 13.80 9.49
CA CYS A 160 1.73 12.87 8.76
C CYS A 160 3.21 13.28 8.75
N ASP A 161 3.61 14.42 9.33
CA ASP A 161 5.03 14.84 9.35
C ASP A 161 5.94 13.80 10.02
N PRO A 162 5.56 13.17 11.16
CA PRO A 162 6.37 12.11 11.77
C PRO A 162 6.56 10.90 10.85
N ALA A 163 5.59 10.61 9.98
CA ALA A 163 5.67 9.49 9.05
C ALA A 163 6.82 9.66 8.05
N ARG A 164 7.16 10.91 7.67
CA ARG A 164 8.26 11.16 6.72
C ARG A 164 9.59 10.78 7.33
N ALA A 165 9.88 11.32 8.52
CA ALA A 165 11.11 10.98 9.22
C ALA A 165 11.17 9.47 9.53
N TYR A 166 10.05 8.88 9.92
CA TYR A 166 9.95 7.45 10.21
C TYR A 166 10.28 6.58 8.99
N HIS A 167 9.64 6.84 7.85
CA HIS A 167 9.84 6.09 6.61
C HIS A 167 11.22 6.34 5.99
N LEU A 168 11.73 7.58 6.01
CA LEU A 168 13.09 7.83 5.49
C LEU A 168 14.17 7.17 6.36
N ALA A 169 13.94 7.02 7.68
CA ALA A 169 14.83 6.24 8.53
C ALA A 169 14.85 4.73 8.18
N HIS A 170 13.79 4.20 7.56
CA HIS A 170 13.79 2.84 6.99
C HIS A 170 14.83 2.72 5.86
N HIS A 171 14.93 3.73 5.00
CA HIS A 171 15.90 3.73 3.90
C HIS A 171 17.36 3.74 4.38
N GLU A 172 17.61 4.33 5.55
CA GLU A 172 18.93 4.30 6.18
C GLU A 172 19.22 2.95 6.87
N ARG A 173 18.19 2.32 7.46
CA ARG A 173 18.28 1.04 8.18
C ARG A 173 17.11 0.12 7.78
N PRO A 174 17.26 -0.65 6.69
CA PRO A 174 16.14 -1.37 6.06
C PRO A 174 15.61 -2.60 6.84
N ASN A 175 16.12 -2.86 8.05
CA ASN A 175 15.71 -4.00 8.89
C ASN A 175 14.67 -3.63 9.96
N SER A 176 14.17 -2.39 9.95
CA SER A 176 13.13 -1.90 10.87
C SER A 176 12.18 -0.93 10.14
N ARG A 177 11.03 -0.58 10.72
CA ARG A 177 10.06 0.42 10.20
C ARG A 177 9.42 0.03 8.86
N TYR A 178 8.64 -1.06 8.87
CA TYR A 178 8.06 -1.64 7.67
C TYR A 178 6.69 -1.04 7.29
N ASN A 179 5.94 -0.47 8.22
CA ASN A 179 4.80 0.35 7.87
C ASN A 179 5.28 1.72 7.39
N ILE A 180 4.74 2.18 6.28
CA ILE A 180 5.13 3.40 5.58
C ILE A 180 4.69 4.65 6.34
N PHE A 181 3.44 4.70 6.83
CA PHE A 181 2.94 5.94 7.44
C PHE A 181 2.23 5.78 8.78
N LEU A 182 1.56 4.64 9.02
CA LEU A 182 0.93 4.34 10.30
C LEU A 182 1.59 3.10 10.91
N PRO A 183 2.54 3.26 11.87
CA PRO A 183 3.40 2.18 12.35
C PRO A 183 2.73 1.26 13.38
N LEU A 184 1.46 0.91 13.18
CA LEU A 184 0.70 0.10 14.13
C LEU A 184 1.38 -1.26 14.36
N TRP A 185 1.74 -1.98 13.29
CA TRP A 185 2.31 -3.31 13.42
C TRP A 185 3.80 -3.30 13.73
N ASP A 186 4.54 -2.26 13.33
CA ASP A 186 5.89 -2.07 13.84
C ASP A 186 5.92 -1.88 15.36
N VAL A 187 4.98 -1.10 15.92
CA VAL A 187 4.85 -0.92 17.36
C VAL A 187 4.46 -2.23 18.04
N LEU A 188 3.43 -2.92 17.54
CA LEU A 188 2.93 -4.16 18.13
C LEU A 188 3.94 -5.31 18.08
N LEU A 189 4.76 -5.39 17.03
CA LEU A 189 5.74 -6.46 16.81
C LEU A 189 7.18 -6.06 17.13
N GLY A 190 7.38 -4.84 17.63
CA GLY A 190 8.68 -4.36 18.12
C GLY A 190 9.72 -4.06 17.04
N SER A 191 9.32 -3.72 15.81
CA SER A 191 10.24 -3.38 14.70
C SER A 191 10.37 -1.87 14.46
N THR A 192 10.13 -1.03 15.47
CA THR A 192 10.27 0.44 15.36
C THR A 192 11.73 0.93 15.41
N LYS A 193 12.67 0.08 15.81
CA LYS A 193 14.09 0.39 16.02
C LYS A 193 14.95 -0.82 15.64
N ASP A 194 16.18 -0.54 15.24
CA ASP A 194 17.31 -1.48 15.20
C ASP A 194 18.29 -1.10 16.32
#